data_AF-A0A3M1BIV3-F1
#
_entry.id   AF-A0A3M1BIV3-F1
#
_cell.length_a   1.000
_cell.length_b   1.000
_cell.length_c   1.000
_cell.angle_alpha   90.00
_cell.angle_beta   90.00
_cell.angle_gamma   90.00
#
_symmetry.space_group_name_H-M   'P 1'
#
loop_
_entity.id
_entity.type
_entity.pdbx_description
1 polymer ?
#
loop_
_entity_poly.entity_id
_entity_poly.type
_entity_poly.pdbx_seq_one_letter_code
_entity_poly.pdbx_strand_id
1 'polypeptide(L)'
;MPLPTRRRLIVKLWGLGVGLILLFWLPVESGNPYVLLGLAAAGSLWLSAYLRSRHAHIPLFISGLLAGALTAPAAVALAVLKTGVHAHGNAADFSPQLLAAILQQTPWFALGGLLTGAACQLWPGNNA
;
A
#
# COMPACT_ATOMS: atom_id res chain seq x y z
N MET A 1 4.13 -4.00 25.44
CA MET A 1 3.00 -3.43 26.23
C MET A 1 1.93 -2.91 25.27
N PRO A 2 0.66 -3.34 25.37
CA PRO A 2 -0.41 -2.80 24.54
C PRO A 2 -0.68 -1.33 24.89
N LEU A 3 -0.71 -0.44 23.88
CA LEU A 3 -1.09 0.95 24.08
C LEU A 3 -2.52 1.05 24.65
N PRO A 4 -2.79 2.00 25.58
CA PRO A 4 -4.12 2.22 26.11
C PRO A 4 -5.12 2.58 24.99
N THR A 5 -6.36 2.10 25.12
CA THR A 5 -7.40 2.07 24.07
C THR A 5 -7.61 3.41 23.37
N ARG A 6 -7.54 4.52 24.12
CA ARG A 6 -7.68 5.89 23.62
C ARG A 6 -6.54 6.29 22.67
N ARG A 7 -5.30 5.89 22.97
CA ARG A 7 -4.12 6.17 22.12
C ARG A 7 -4.17 5.37 20.82
N ARG A 8 -4.70 4.14 20.84
CA ARG A 8 -4.91 3.34 19.62
C ARG A 8 -5.92 3.98 18.67
N LEU A 9 -7.01 4.53 19.22
CA LEU A 9 -8.01 5.23 18.42
C LEU A 9 -7.43 6.51 17.78
N ILE A 10 -6.68 7.29 18.56
CA ILE A 10 -6.01 8.51 18.07
C ILE A 10 -5.07 8.18 16.90
N VAL A 11 -4.21 7.17 17.03
CA VAL A 11 -3.30 6.77 15.95
C VAL A 11 -4.05 6.32 14.69
N LYS A 12 -5.16 5.57 14.85
CA LYS A 12 -6.00 5.16 13.71
C LYS A 12 -6.65 6.36 13.02
N LEU A 13 -7.19 7.30 13.79
CA LEU A 13 -7.84 8.51 13.28
C LEU A 13 -6.83 9.45 12.62
N TRP A 14 -5.63 9.59 13.18
CA TRP A 14 -4.54 10.33 12.55
C TRP A 14 -4.05 9.67 11.27
N GLY A 15 -3.91 8.33 11.25
CA GLY A 15 -3.57 7.60 10.03
C GLY A 15 -4.62 7.78 8.93
N LEU A 16 -5.90 7.74 9.29
CA LEU A 16 -7.01 8.04 8.38
C LEU A 16 -6.98 9.49 7.90
N GLY A 17 -6.82 10.45 8.82
CA GLY A 17 -6.77 11.88 8.50
C GLY A 17 -5.61 12.23 7.59
N VAL A 18 -4.41 11.72 7.87
CA VAL A 18 -3.23 11.88 7.02
C VAL A 18 -3.44 11.19 5.67
N GLY A 19 -4.00 9.97 5.65
CA GLY A 19 -4.31 9.27 4.39
C GLY A 19 -5.29 10.04 3.51
N LEU A 20 -6.34 10.62 4.10
CA LEU A 20 -7.31 11.46 3.40
C LEU A 20 -6.67 12.77 2.92
N ILE A 21 -5.90 13.46 3.78
CA ILE A 21 -5.18 14.68 3.37
C ILE A 21 -4.21 14.36 2.23
N LEU A 22 -3.48 13.26 2.26
CA LEU A 22 -2.60 12.87 1.15
C LEU A 22 -3.38 12.56 -0.13
N LEU A 23 -4.59 12.01 -0.04
CA LEU A 23 -5.45 11.74 -1.20
C LEU A 23 -5.95 13.04 -1.86
N PHE A 24 -6.32 14.03 -1.04
CA PHE A 24 -6.93 15.29 -1.48
C PHE A 24 -5.94 16.45 -1.71
N TRP A 25 -4.82 16.48 -1.00
CA TRP A 25 -3.91 17.63 -0.92
C TRP A 25 -2.60 17.46 -1.68
N LEU A 26 -2.12 16.23 -1.91
CA LEU A 26 -0.94 16.08 -2.75
C LEU A 26 -1.31 16.49 -4.18
N PRO A 27 -0.54 17.42 -4.80
CA PRO A 27 -0.61 17.71 -6.22
C PRO A 27 -0.04 16.50 -6.98
N VAL A 28 -0.82 15.43 -6.99
CA VAL A 28 -0.62 14.25 -7.83
C VAL A 28 -0.95 14.60 -9.30
N GLU A 29 -1.42 15.83 -9.55
CA GLU A 29 -1.65 16.47 -10.85
C GLU A 29 -0.45 16.40 -11.80
N SER A 30 0.76 16.09 -11.34
CA SER A 30 1.95 15.95 -12.21
C SER A 30 2.03 14.61 -12.95
N GLY A 31 1.01 13.75 -12.91
CA GLY A 31 1.02 12.43 -13.56
C GLY A 31 2.09 11.47 -13.03
N ASN A 32 2.64 11.74 -11.84
CA ASN A 32 3.74 10.96 -11.26
C ASN A 32 3.18 9.68 -10.59
N PRO A 33 3.44 8.48 -11.15
CA PRO A 33 2.91 7.23 -10.63
C PRO A 33 3.56 6.79 -9.31
N TYR A 34 4.75 7.32 -8.97
CA TYR A 34 5.53 6.87 -7.81
C TYR A 34 4.86 7.23 -6.48
N VAL A 35 4.12 8.34 -6.42
CA VAL A 35 3.37 8.72 -5.21
C VAL A 35 2.24 7.72 -4.94
N LEU A 36 1.49 7.35 -5.99
CA LEU A 36 0.43 6.34 -5.88
C LEU A 36 1.00 4.97 -5.51
N LEU A 37 2.12 4.58 -6.13
CA LEU A 37 2.82 3.33 -5.81
C LEU A 37 3.30 3.31 -4.36
N GLY A 38 3.84 4.42 -3.85
CA GLY A 38 4.26 4.52 -2.44
C GLY A 38 3.10 4.38 -1.46
N LEU A 39 1.98 5.07 -1.73
CA LEU A 39 0.76 4.96 -0.91
C LEU A 39 0.17 3.55 -0.96
N ALA A 40 0.11 2.96 -2.16
CA ALA A 40 -0.36 1.60 -2.36
C ALA A 40 0.52 0.58 -1.63
N ALA A 41 1.86 0.70 -1.76
CA ALA A 41 2.81 -0.19 -1.07
C ALA A 41 2.65 -0.09 0.46
N ALA A 42 2.52 1.12 0.99
CA ALA A 42 2.27 1.32 2.43
C ALA A 42 0.95 0.70 2.88
N GLY A 43 -0.13 0.87 2.10
CA GLY A 43 -1.44 0.29 2.37
C GLY A 43 -1.43 -1.25 2.31
N SER A 44 -0.81 -1.82 1.28
CA SER A 44 -0.66 -3.26 1.11
C SER A 44 0.20 -3.89 2.20
N LEU A 45 1.28 -3.22 2.61
CA LEU A 45 2.13 -3.64 3.73
C LEU A 45 1.35 -3.62 5.05
N TRP A 46 0.60 -2.54 5.32
CA TRP A 46 -0.25 -2.44 6.50
C TRP A 46 -1.31 -3.54 6.54
N LEU A 47 -2.01 -3.78 5.42
CA LEU A 47 -3.04 -4.82 5.32
C LEU A 47 -2.43 -6.19 5.57
N SER A 48 -1.29 -6.48 4.96
CA SER A 48 -0.58 -7.74 5.13
C SER A 48 -0.12 -7.95 6.59
N ALA A 49 0.43 -6.91 7.23
CA ALA A 49 0.80 -6.95 8.64
C ALA A 49 -0.43 -7.15 9.55
N TYR A 50 -1.55 -6.50 9.24
CA TYR A 50 -2.81 -6.68 9.95
C TYR A 50 -3.31 -8.11 9.84
N LEU A 51 -3.37 -8.69 8.63
CA LEU A 51 -3.78 -10.07 8.41
C LEU A 51 -2.87 -11.06 9.16
N ARG A 52 -1.55 -10.87 9.09
CA ARG A 52 -0.60 -11.70 9.84
C ARG A 52 -0.81 -11.60 11.35
N SER A 53 -1.12 -10.42 11.88
CA SER A 53 -1.43 -10.26 13.32
C SER A 53 -2.66 -11.05 13.78
N ARG A 54 -3.59 -11.34 12.86
CA ARG A 54 -4.78 -12.19 13.10
C ARG A 54 -4.51 -13.66 12.82
N HIS A 55 -3.55 -13.96 11.96
CA HIS A 55 -3.21 -15.29 11.47
C HIS A 55 -1.71 -15.53 11.59
N ALA A 56 -1.23 -15.73 12.82
CA ALA A 56 0.21 -15.85 13.12
C ALA A 56 0.90 -17.02 12.41
N HIS A 57 0.14 -18.02 11.93
CA HIS A 57 0.64 -19.15 11.16
C HIS A 57 1.04 -18.78 9.72
N ILE A 58 0.66 -17.61 9.22
CA ILE A 58 1.06 -17.14 7.88
C ILE A 58 2.55 -16.79 7.90
N PRO A 59 3.40 -17.46 7.09
CA PRO A 59 4.81 -17.15 7.02
C PRO A 59 5.06 -15.70 6.54
N LEU A 60 6.16 -15.10 7.01
CA LEU A 60 6.50 -13.72 6.66
C LEU A 60 6.76 -13.54 5.15
N PHE A 61 7.33 -14.54 4.48
CA PHE A 61 7.50 -14.49 3.01
C PHE A 61 6.16 -14.50 2.25
N ILE A 62 5.13 -15.20 2.75
CA ILE A 62 3.78 -15.17 2.17
C ILE A 62 3.13 -13.80 2.40
N SER A 63 3.26 -13.27 3.61
CA SER A 63 2.79 -11.91 3.94
C SER A 63 3.48 -10.86 3.04
N GLY A 64 4.78 -10.98 2.83
CA GLY A 64 5.54 -10.13 1.91
C GLY A 64 5.07 -10.25 0.46
N LEU A 65 4.88 -11.49 -0.03
CA LEU A 65 4.36 -11.76 -1.37
C LEU A 65 3.00 -11.08 -1.60
N LEU A 66 2.08 -11.22 -0.64
CA LEU A 66 0.74 -10.60 -0.71
C LEU A 66 0.83 -9.07 -0.70
N ALA A 67 1.69 -8.48 0.14
CA ALA A 67 1.90 -7.04 0.16
C ALA A 67 2.41 -6.53 -1.21
N GLY A 68 3.38 -7.23 -1.79
CA GLY A 68 3.91 -6.91 -3.12
C GLY A 68 2.86 -7.07 -4.23
N ALA A 69 2.18 -8.20 -4.27
CA ALA A 69 1.19 -8.52 -5.29
C ALA A 69 -0.01 -7.55 -5.29
N LEU A 70 -0.38 -7.01 -4.12
CA LEU A 70 -1.47 -6.05 -4.00
C LEU A 70 -1.05 -4.61 -4.31
N THR A 71 0.25 -4.30 -4.37
CA THR A 71 0.75 -2.93 -4.53
C THR A 71 0.30 -2.30 -5.85
N ALA A 72 0.53 -2.97 -6.99
CA ALA A 72 0.13 -2.44 -8.30
C ALA A 72 -1.40 -2.34 -8.47
N PRO A 73 -2.21 -3.37 -8.13
CA PRO A 73 -3.68 -3.25 -8.15
C PRO A 73 -4.20 -2.13 -7.24
N ALA A 74 -3.64 -1.97 -6.04
CA ALA A 74 -4.04 -0.91 -5.13
C ALA A 74 -3.66 0.49 -5.67
N ALA A 75 -2.52 0.62 -6.34
CA ALA A 75 -2.11 1.88 -6.98
C ALA A 75 -3.06 2.27 -8.12
N VAL A 76 -3.50 1.30 -8.94
CA VAL A 76 -4.50 1.55 -9.98
C VAL A 76 -5.85 1.90 -9.37
N ALA A 77 -6.28 1.19 -8.32
CA ALA A 77 -7.53 1.53 -7.63
C ALA A 77 -7.49 2.96 -7.06
N LEU A 78 -6.36 3.36 -6.46
CA LEU A 78 -6.16 4.73 -5.97
C LEU A 78 -6.16 5.75 -7.11
N ALA A 79 -5.55 5.45 -8.26
CA ALA A 79 -5.58 6.31 -9.44
C ALA A 79 -7.03 6.53 -9.92
N VAL A 80 -7.80 5.45 -10.07
CA VAL A 80 -9.20 5.50 -10.51
C VAL A 80 -10.08 6.26 -9.52
N LEU A 81 -9.92 5.99 -8.22
CA LEU A 81 -10.64 6.71 -7.16
C LEU A 81 -10.30 8.20 -7.16
N LYS A 82 -9.01 8.55 -7.32
CA LYS A 82 -8.59 9.95 -7.39
C LYS A 82 -9.23 10.66 -8.58
N THR A 83 -9.14 10.08 -9.78
CA THR A 83 -9.74 10.63 -11.00
C THR A 83 -11.26 10.78 -10.86
N GLY A 84 -11.93 9.80 -10.25
CA GLY A 84 -13.38 9.83 -10.02
C GLY A 84 -13.82 10.88 -9.00
N VAL A 85 -13.03 11.13 -7.97
CA VAL A 85 -13.34 12.12 -6.92
C VAL A 85 -13.04 13.55 -7.37
N HIS A 86 -12.03 13.77 -8.22
CA HIS A 86 -11.63 15.11 -8.65
C HIS A 86 -12.34 15.64 -9.89
N ALA A 87 -13.20 14.84 -10.53
CA ALA A 87 -14.05 15.22 -11.68
C ALA A 87 -13.41 16.29 -12.58
N HIS A 88 -12.15 16.07 -13.00
CA HIS A 88 -11.50 16.96 -13.95
C HIS A 88 -12.22 16.80 -15.26
N GLY A 89 -12.83 17.89 -15.72
CA GLY A 89 -13.97 17.87 -16.63
C GLY A 89 -13.80 17.13 -17.95
N ASN A 90 -12.60 16.72 -18.40
CA ASN A 90 -12.39 15.91 -19.62
C ASN A 90 -11.00 15.24 -19.74
N ALA A 91 -10.16 15.21 -18.70
CA ALA A 91 -8.81 14.62 -18.79
C ALA A 91 -8.56 13.69 -17.60
N ALA A 92 -8.25 12.43 -17.88
CA ALA A 92 -7.77 11.51 -16.85
C ALA A 92 -6.34 11.90 -16.46
N ASP A 93 -6.09 12.12 -15.17
CA ASP A 93 -4.75 12.42 -14.64
C ASP A 93 -3.72 11.31 -14.96
N PHE A 94 -4.20 10.10 -15.26
CA PHE A 94 -3.41 8.93 -15.60
C PHE A 94 -3.92 8.28 -16.88
N SER A 95 -3.03 8.09 -17.86
CA SER A 95 -3.38 7.42 -19.11
C SER A 95 -3.61 5.91 -18.89
N PRO A 96 -4.49 5.26 -19.67
CA PRO A 96 -4.68 3.81 -19.61
C PRO A 96 -3.38 3.03 -19.82
N GLN A 97 -2.48 3.54 -20.67
CA GLN A 97 -1.16 2.95 -20.95
C GLN A 97 -0.28 2.96 -19.70
N LEU A 98 -0.31 4.06 -18.93
CA LEU A 98 0.44 4.16 -17.68
C LEU A 98 -0.11 3.20 -16.62
N LEU A 99 -1.44 3.08 -16.49
CA LEU A 99 -2.06 2.13 -15.56
C LEU A 99 -1.75 0.68 -15.93
N ALA A 100 -1.78 0.35 -17.22
CA ALA A 100 -1.37 -0.97 -17.71
C ALA A 100 0.11 -1.25 -17.42
N ALA A 101 0.99 -0.27 -17.63
CA ALA A 101 2.41 -0.39 -17.30
C ALA A 101 2.63 -0.65 -15.80
N ILE A 102 1.86 0.00 -14.91
CA ILE A 102 1.90 -0.27 -13.47
C ILE A 102 1.47 -1.70 -13.16
N LEU A 103 0.38 -2.20 -13.76
CA LEU A 103 -0.08 -3.57 -13.56
C LEU A 103 0.94 -4.61 -14.05
N GLN A 104 1.65 -4.33 -15.14
CA GLN A 104 2.72 -5.20 -15.63
C GLN A 104 3.90 -5.31 -14.66
N GLN A 105 4.06 -4.36 -13.73
CA GLN A 105 5.09 -4.42 -12.67
C GLN A 105 4.69 -5.31 -11.49
N THR A 106 3.45 -5.83 -11.45
CA THR A 106 2.96 -6.70 -10.36
C THR A 106 3.91 -7.86 -10.03
N PRO A 107 4.48 -8.60 -11.00
CA PRO A 107 5.41 -9.69 -10.70
C PRO A 107 6.67 -9.21 -9.96
N TRP A 108 7.20 -8.03 -10.33
CA TRP A 108 8.38 -7.47 -9.67
C TRP A 108 8.09 -7.01 -8.25
N PHE A 109 6.94 -6.39 -8.01
CA PHE A 109 6.51 -6.06 -6.65
C PHE A 109 6.26 -7.30 -5.81
N ALA A 110 5.60 -8.32 -6.37
CA ALA A 110 5.35 -9.60 -5.70
C ALA A 110 6.67 -10.30 -5.31
N LEU A 111 7.64 -10.35 -6.23
CA LEU A 111 8.98 -10.88 -5.97
C LEU A 111 9.72 -10.06 -4.90
N GLY A 112 9.72 -8.74 -5.01
CA GLY A 112 10.35 -7.85 -4.01
C GLY A 112 9.73 -8.03 -2.63
N GLY A 113 8.41 -8.16 -2.56
CA GLY A 113 7.68 -8.45 -1.33
C GLY A 113 8.04 -9.81 -0.75
N LEU A 114 8.09 -10.86 -1.58
CA LEU A 114 8.49 -12.20 -1.16
C LEU A 114 9.90 -12.22 -0.58
N LEU A 115 10.86 -11.59 -1.27
CA LEU A 115 12.26 -11.52 -0.83
C LEU A 115 12.40 -10.74 0.48
N THR A 116 11.69 -9.61 0.61
CA THR A 116 11.68 -8.81 1.84
C THR A 116 11.09 -9.62 3.00
N GLY A 117 9.98 -10.32 2.76
CA GLY A 117 9.36 -11.18 3.77
C GLY A 117 10.26 -12.36 4.18
N ALA A 118 10.97 -12.97 3.23
CA ALA A 118 11.95 -14.01 3.50
C ALA A 118 13.14 -13.48 4.32
N ALA A 119 13.70 -12.32 3.96
CA ALA A 119 14.77 -11.66 4.70
C ALA A 119 14.35 -11.36 6.16
N CYS A 120 13.15 -10.83 6.36
CA CYS A 120 12.59 -10.61 7.70
C CYS A 120 12.39 -11.92 8.48
N GLN A 121 12.06 -13.02 7.80
CA GLN A 121 11.89 -14.32 8.44
C GLN A 121 13.21 -14.89 8.94
N LEU A 122 14.26 -14.75 8.15
CA LEU A 122 15.61 -15.22 8.45
C LEU A 122 16.37 -14.29 9.41
N TRP A 123 15.82 -13.11 9.70
CA TRP A 123 16.45 -12.15 10.60
C TRP A 123 16.57 -12.71 12.03
N PRO A 124 17.78 -12.75 12.64
CA PRO A 124 18.01 -13.35 13.95
C PRO A 124 17.18 -12.77 15.10
N GLY A 125 16.64 -11.55 14.93
CA GLY A 125 15.79 -10.89 15.92
C GLY A 125 14.35 -11.42 16.04
N ASN A 126 13.97 -12.43 15.26
CA ASN A 126 12.61 -13.01 15.27
C ASN A 126 12.45 -14.21 16.24
N ASN A 127 13.53 -14.60 16.94
CA ASN A 127 13.55 -15.71 17.90
C ASN A 127 13.41 -15.26 19.39
N ALA A 128 12.86 -14.07 19.65
CA ALA A 128 12.66 -13.52 20.99
C ALA A 128 11.17 -13.44 21.37
#